data_AF-D0WD14-F1
#
_entry.id   AF-D0WD14-F1
#
_cell.length_a   1.000
_cell.length_b   1.000
_cell.length_c   1.000
_cell.angle_alpha   90.00
_cell.angle_beta   90.00
_cell.angle_gamma   90.00
#
_symmetry.space_group_name_H-M   'P 1'
#
loop_
_entity.id
_entity.type
_entity.pdbx_description
1 polymer ?
#
loop_
_entity_poly.entity_id
_entity_poly.type
_entity_poly.pdbx_seq_one_letter_code
_entity_poly.pdbx_strand_id
1 'polypeptide(L)' 'MEKITQQYAYSELLRLFNQNASDEKIANLAFDFLYAWSKDNSPESRNIIYDLALIGEPGMELTRNDIKELIDSLVE' A
#
# COMPACT_ATOMS: atom_id res chain seq x y z
N MET A 1 -7.20 18.97 -0.57
CA MET A 1 -6.41 17.72 -0.58
C MET A 1 -6.63 17.07 -1.92
N GLU A 2 -5.57 16.82 -2.69
CA GLU A 2 -5.68 15.98 -3.89
C GLU A 2 -6.23 14.62 -3.48
N LYS A 3 -7.22 14.11 -4.21
CA LYS A 3 -7.76 12.77 -3.95
C LYS A 3 -6.67 11.75 -4.32
N ILE A 4 -6.26 10.91 -3.36
CA ILE A 4 -5.40 9.77 -3.67
C ILE A 4 -6.23 8.75 -4.43
N THR A 5 -5.83 8.50 -5.68
CA THR A 5 -6.43 7.46 -6.52
C THR A 5 -5.70 6.14 -6.31
N GLN A 6 -6.40 5.04 -6.55
CA GLN A 6 -5.85 3.69 -6.58
C GLN A 6 -4.58 3.60 -7.46
N GLN A 7 -4.63 4.16 -8.67
CA GLN A 7 -3.51 4.17 -9.60
C GLN A 7 -2.28 4.94 -9.08
N TYR A 8 -2.51 6.07 -8.42
CA TYR A 8 -1.43 6.88 -7.83
C TYR A 8 -0.73 6.11 -6.70
N ALA A 9 -1.53 5.52 -5.81
CA ALA A 9 -1.02 4.73 -4.70
C ALA A 9 -0.20 3.52 -5.17
N TYR A 10 -0.72 2.77 -6.15
CA TYR A 10 0.00 1.68 -6.80
C TYR A 10 1.37 2.14 -7.32
N SER A 11 1.40 3.24 -8.07
CA SER A 11 2.61 3.74 -8.71
C SER A 11 3.69 4.12 -7.69
N GLU A 12 3.31 4.79 -6.59
CA GLU A 12 4.26 5.20 -5.55
C GLU A 12 4.73 4.02 -4.69
N LEU A 13 3.85 3.09 -4.33
CA LEU A 13 4.22 1.89 -3.58
C LEU A 13 5.15 0.99 -4.41
N LEU A 14 4.83 0.76 -5.69
CA LEU A 14 5.66 0.01 -6.61
C LEU A 14 7.02 0.69 -6.82
N ARG A 15 7.06 2.02 -6.90
CA ARG A 15 8.32 2.78 -6.98
C ARG A 15 9.19 2.54 -5.75
N LEU A 16 8.64 2.60 -4.54
CA LEU A 16 9.38 2.30 -3.31
C LEU A 16 9.89 0.86 -3.27
N PHE A 17 9.03 -0.09 -3.63
CA PHE A 17 9.38 -1.51 -3.71
C PHE A 17 10.57 -1.74 -4.65
N ASN A 18 10.51 -1.19 -5.87
CA ASN A 18 11.57 -1.30 -6.88
C ASN A 18 12.88 -0.58 -6.49
N GLN A 19 12.81 0.44 -5.64
CA GLN A 19 13.98 1.08 -5.03
C GLN A 19 14.57 0.28 -3.86
N ASN A 20 14.03 -0.92 -3.60
CA ASN A 20 14.36 -1.75 -2.46
C ASN A 20 14.23 -1.02 -1.12
N ALA A 21 13.21 -0.15 -1.01
CA ALA A 21 12.91 0.55 0.23
C ALA A 21 12.60 -0.42 1.37
N SER A 22 12.85 0.01 2.61
CA SER A 22 12.48 -0.75 3.81
C SER A 22 10.97 -0.93 3.89
N ASP A 23 10.56 -2.03 4.52
CA ASP A 23 9.16 -2.35 4.74
C ASP A 23 8.46 -1.26 5.57
N GLU A 24 9.15 -0.71 6.58
CA GLU A 24 8.69 0.47 7.34
C GLU A 24 8.35 1.66 6.44
N LYS A 25 9.14 1.92 5.39
CA LYS A 25 8.90 3.04 4.48
C LYS A 25 7.69 2.79 3.58
N ILE A 26 7.45 1.55 3.18
CA ILE A 26 6.27 1.14 2.42
C ILE A 26 5.03 1.25 3.31
N ALA A 27 5.10 0.75 4.55
CA ALA A 27 4.01 0.81 5.52
C ALA A 27 3.60 2.25 5.86
N ASN A 28 4.57 3.12 6.13
CA ASN A 28 4.30 4.54 6.40
C ASN A 28 3.60 5.23 5.23
N LEU A 29 4.02 4.96 3.99
CA LEU A 29 3.35 5.52 2.82
C LEU A 29 1.93 4.97 2.64
N ALA A 30 1.73 3.66 2.84
CA ALA A 30 0.41 3.05 2.81
C ALA A 30 -0.51 3.63 3.90
N PHE A 31 0.02 3.90 5.08
CA PHE A 31 -0.70 4.59 6.16
C PHE A 31 -1.12 6.00 5.72
N ASP A 32 -0.22 6.81 5.17
CA ASP A 32 -0.57 8.15 4.64
C ASP A 32 -1.69 8.07 3.60
N PHE A 33 -1.63 7.08 2.72
CA PHE A 33 -2.69 6.80 1.76
C PHE A 33 -4.00 6.42 2.41
N LEU A 34 -4.01 5.60 3.47
CA LEU A 34 -5.23 5.21 4.17
C LEU A 34 -6.01 6.42 4.74
N TYR A 35 -5.32 7.44 5.25
CA TYR A 35 -5.93 8.68 5.73
C TYR A 35 -6.43 9.58 4.61
N ALA A 36 -5.70 9.61 3.50
CA ALA A 36 -6.04 10.41 2.32
C ALA A 36 -6.97 9.69 1.33
N TRP A 37 -7.31 8.42 1.60
CA TRP A 37 -8.09 7.55 0.71
C TRP A 37 -9.50 8.12 0.52
N SER A 38 -9.88 8.38 -0.73
CA SER A 38 -11.23 8.84 -1.04
C SER A 38 -12.26 7.74 -0.75
N LYS A 39 -13.48 8.14 -0.35
CA LYS A 39 -14.65 7.24 -0.29
C LYS A 39 -15.05 6.67 -1.66
N ASP A 40 -14.53 7.25 -2.74
CA ASP A 40 -14.79 6.83 -4.11
C ASP A 40 -13.96 5.60 -4.54
N ASN A 41 -12.91 5.25 -3.77
CA ASN A 41 -12.09 4.07 -4.05
C ASN A 41 -12.79 2.80 -3.55
N SER A 42 -12.54 1.66 -4.20
CA SER A 42 -13.19 0.38 -3.85
C SER A 42 -12.85 -0.06 -2.42
N PRO A 43 -13.77 -0.73 -1.70
CA PRO A 43 -13.47 -1.35 -0.41
C PRO A 43 -12.25 -2.29 -0.48
N GLU A 44 -12.10 -3.03 -1.58
CA GLU A 44 -10.99 -3.96 -1.83
C GLU A 44 -9.65 -3.22 -1.85
N SER A 45 -9.55 -2.13 -2.63
CA SER A 45 -8.32 -1.32 -2.68
C SER A 45 -7.97 -0.71 -1.32
N ARG A 46 -8.98 -0.35 -0.52
CA ARG A 46 -8.79 0.16 0.83
C ARG A 46 -8.23 -0.91 1.78
N ASN A 47 -8.69 -2.16 1.66
CA ASN A 47 -8.20 -3.27 2.47
C ASN A 47 -6.74 -3.59 2.14
N ILE A 48 -6.37 -3.57 0.85
CA ILE A 48 -4.99 -3.78 0.43
C ILE A 48 -4.06 -2.70 1.02
N ILE A 49 -4.46 -1.43 0.96
CA ILE A 49 -3.69 -0.34 1.59
C ILE A 49 -3.60 -0.51 3.10
N TYR A 50 -4.66 -0.98 3.74
CA TYR A 50 -4.65 -1.27 5.17
C TYR A 50 -3.66 -2.39 5.51
N ASP A 51 -3.66 -3.49 4.76
CA ASP A 51 -2.73 -4.61 4.96
C ASP A 51 -1.28 -4.16 4.75
N LEU A 52 -1.02 -3.33 3.72
CA LEU A 52 0.29 -2.72 3.49
C LEU A 52 0.71 -1.77 4.63
N ALA A 53 -0.22 -1.07 5.27
CA ALA A 53 0.07 -0.19 6.39
C ALA A 53 0.44 -0.96 7.67
N LEU A 54 0.14 -2.26 7.75
CA LEU A 54 0.45 -3.12 8.88
C LEU A 54 1.72 -3.96 8.69
N ILE A 55 2.47 -3.78 7.59
CA ILE A 55 3.71 -4.55 7.38
C ILE A 55 4.66 -4.33 8.57
N GLY A 56 5.11 -5.43 9.17
CA GLY A 56 6.06 -5.39 10.29
C GLY A 56 5.42 -5.23 11.66
N GLU A 57 4.09 -5.08 11.74
CA GLU A 57 3.36 -5.24 12.99
C GLU A 57 3.44 -6.70 13.46
N PRO A 58 3.44 -6.96 14.78
CA PRO A 58 3.44 -8.32 15.31
C PRO A 58 2.30 -9.16 14.74
N GLY A 59 2.63 -10.26 14.05
CA GLY A 59 1.65 -11.12 13.38
C GLY A 59 1.37 -10.79 11.91
N MET A 60 1.99 -9.74 11.36
CA MET A 60 1.99 -9.36 9.93
C MET A 60 3.40 -9.44 9.34
N GLU A 61 3.92 -10.68 9.30
CA GLU A 61 5.23 -11.02 8.75
C GLU A 61 5.08 -11.37 7.27
N LEU A 62 5.00 -10.34 6.42
CA LEU A 62 4.90 -10.50 4.98
C LEU A 62 6.30 -10.63 4.35
N THR A 63 6.47 -11.57 3.44
CA THR A 63 7.68 -11.65 2.62
C THR A 63 7.67 -10.54 1.56
N ARG A 64 8.83 -10.26 0.96
CA ARG A 64 8.90 -9.30 -0.16
C ARG A 64 8.04 -9.70 -1.35
N ASN A 65 7.79 -10.99 -1.57
CA ASN A 65 6.89 -11.44 -2.61
C ASN A 65 5.43 -11.13 -2.25
N ASP A 66 5.01 -11.39 -1.01
CA ASP A 66 3.65 -11.08 -0.54
C ASP A 66 3.37 -9.58 -0.63
N ILE A 67 4.34 -8.74 -0.25
CA ILE A 67 4.24 -7.27 -0.38
C ILE A 67 4.06 -6.88 -1.85
N LYS A 68 4.81 -7.52 -2.76
CA LYS A 68 4.68 -7.24 -4.19
C LYS A 68 3.31 -7.67 -4.73
N GLU A 69 2.82 -8.84 -4.35
CA GLU A 69 1.50 -9.33 -4.75
C GLU A 69 0.41 -8.38 -4.27
N LEU A 70 0.46 -7.93 -3.01
CA LEU A 70 -0.48 -6.92 -2.49
C LEU A 70 -0.43 -5.62 -3.29
N ILE A 71 0.77 -5.12 -3.62
CA ILE A 71 0.90 -3.91 -4.44
C ILE A 71 0.31 -4.13 -5.83
N ASP A 72 0.61 -5.25 -6.49
CA ASP A 72 0.11 -5.53 -7.85
C ASP A 72 -1.43 -5.68 -7.87
N SER A 73 -2.02 -6.28 -6.83
CA SER A 73 -3.47 -6.40 -6.65
C SER A 73 -4.18 -5.06 -6.40
N LEU A 74 -3.45 -3.95 -6.16
CA LEU A 74 -4.07 -2.62 -6.12
C LEU A 74 -4.68 -2.20 -7.44
N VAL A 75 -4.33 -2.80 -8.59
CA VAL A 75 -4.83 -2.36 -9.91
C VAL A 75 -5.50 -3.48 -10.72
N GLU A 76 -5.76 -4.62 -10.07
CA GLU A 76 -6.62 -5.69 -10.58
C GLU A 76 -8.11 -5.32 -10.46
#